data_AF-A0A3D6DDQ7-F1
#
_entry.id   AF-A0A3D6DDQ7-F1
#
_cell.length_a   1.000
_cell.length_b   1.000
_cell.length_c   1.000
_cell.angle_alpha   90.00
_cell.angle_beta   90.00
_cell.angle_gamma   90.00
#
_symmetry.space_group_name_H-M   'P 1'
#
loop_
_entity.id
_entity.type
_entity.pdbx_description
1 polymer ?
#
loop_
_entity_poly.entity_id
_entity_poly.type
_entity_poly.pdbx_seq_one_letter_code
_entity_poly.pdbx_strand_id
1 'polypeptide(L)'
;MAQRLTLLLLCISTTLCAQRPGGGNRPDGERPKIGVIFGTVEDANSGAPIEFATISILAFDQDKVITGGVTDNKGRFRITEIPVGRFRAQIGFMGYLSTTVNDIRLTPRGGIEQDLGTLRLEPNIRALEAAEVVEQRSSLEMMIDRKVFRVGDDLNSAGSNATELLRNVPSIDVDIDGNLSLRGSGNVTILIDGRPSGMTGSATQSLLEQIPASSIDRVEIITSPTAKYDPEGVAGILNIILKKDKLEGKNGQVSVTWGTNENHSGSFNGNIRGQKLNFSVNAGWNQRNGFRRGDSEREQAFGGELAGGYDSLSVLTSNSYTDNLRSSWNFKTGLDWMPSSKTTWNMGFRTNQGNNSGVEDVVNLESWSTDAIGGFTRFGMSNSENSSMDLDLGYEHKYGERHVLQSFARWSQRNNTSSDSLWQDLPNAALDPGYLSNANLNDGGNWNATL
;
A
#
# COMPACT_ATOMS: atom_id res chain seq x y z
N MET A 1 -90.02 -56.01 16.82
CA MET A 1 -89.64 -55.12 15.70
C MET A 1 -88.11 -55.17 15.63
N ALA A 2 -87.54 -56.21 15.01
CA ALA A 2 -87.26 -56.35 13.58
C ALA A 2 -86.14 -55.41 13.10
N GLN A 3 -85.08 -56.03 12.54
CA GLN A 3 -84.21 -55.60 11.41
C GLN A 3 -82.72 -55.77 11.75
N ARG A 4 -82.11 -56.90 11.36
CA ARG A 4 -81.60 -57.28 10.03
C ARG A 4 -80.11 -56.95 9.88
N LEU A 5 -79.34 -58.00 10.18
CA LEU A 5 -78.04 -58.37 9.65
C LEU A 5 -77.88 -57.96 8.16
N THR A 6 -76.82 -57.23 7.83
CA THR A 6 -76.31 -57.16 6.46
C THR A 6 -74.82 -57.46 6.47
N LEU A 7 -74.49 -58.55 5.79
CA LEU A 7 -73.17 -59.13 5.54
C LEU A 7 -72.49 -58.32 4.42
N LEU A 8 -71.23 -57.91 4.60
CA LEU A 8 -70.38 -57.52 3.47
C LEU A 8 -69.10 -58.36 3.50
N LEU A 9 -69.10 -59.38 2.66
CA LEU A 9 -67.96 -60.18 2.27
C LEU A 9 -67.31 -59.46 1.08
N LEU A 10 -66.01 -59.12 1.12
CA LEU A 10 -65.25 -58.93 -0.12
C LEU A 10 -63.78 -59.32 0.04
N CYS A 11 -63.54 -60.55 -0.42
CA CYS A 11 -62.39 -61.11 -1.13
C CYS A 11 -60.98 -60.53 -0.91
N ILE A 12 -60.23 -61.36 -0.20
CA ILE A 12 -58.79 -61.63 -0.22
C ILE A 12 -58.17 -61.53 -1.63
N SER A 13 -57.07 -60.78 -1.76
CA SER A 13 -56.00 -61.07 -2.72
C SER A 13 -54.67 -61.20 -1.98
N THR A 14 -54.12 -62.42 -2.00
CA THR A 14 -52.84 -62.78 -1.40
C THR A 14 -51.69 -62.44 -2.35
N THR A 15 -50.81 -61.52 -1.96
CA THR A 15 -49.44 -61.48 -2.49
C THR A 15 -48.50 -62.04 -1.44
N LEU A 16 -48.09 -63.30 -1.64
CA LEU A 16 -46.96 -63.92 -0.98
C LEU A 16 -45.67 -63.21 -1.44
N CYS A 17 -45.12 -62.33 -0.60
CA CYS A 17 -43.70 -62.00 -0.67
C CYS A 17 -42.99 -62.79 0.44
N ALA A 18 -42.29 -63.83 0.02
CA ALA A 18 -41.37 -64.59 0.86
C ALA A 18 -40.33 -63.65 1.48
N GLN A 19 -40.28 -63.62 2.81
CA GLN A 19 -39.20 -62.99 3.54
C GLN A 19 -37.92 -63.81 3.32
N ARG A 20 -37.02 -63.31 2.47
CA ARG A 20 -35.62 -63.75 2.51
C ARG A 20 -35.03 -63.34 3.87
N PRO A 21 -34.33 -64.24 4.57
CA PRO A 21 -33.62 -63.88 5.80
C PRO A 21 -32.71 -62.69 5.50
N GLY A 22 -32.89 -61.61 6.25
CA GLY A 22 -32.01 -60.46 6.22
C GLY A 22 -30.59 -60.93 6.48
N GLY A 23 -29.75 -60.85 5.45
CA GLY A 23 -28.31 -60.96 5.61
C GLY A 23 -27.88 -59.93 6.63
N GLY A 24 -27.28 -60.40 7.72
CA GLY A 24 -26.93 -59.57 8.86
C GLY A 24 -26.12 -58.34 8.45
N ASN A 25 -26.40 -57.24 9.14
CA ASN A 25 -25.44 -56.15 9.34
C ASN A 25 -24.11 -56.78 9.76
N ARG A 26 -23.19 -56.91 8.82
CA ARG A 26 -21.77 -56.93 9.17
C ARG A 26 -21.48 -55.55 9.77
N PRO A 27 -20.87 -55.47 10.96
CA PRO A 27 -20.20 -54.24 11.36
C PRO A 27 -19.26 -53.86 10.22
N ASP A 28 -19.18 -52.57 9.86
CA ASP A 28 -18.10 -52.05 9.03
C ASP A 28 -16.78 -52.35 9.74
N GLY A 29 -16.25 -53.55 9.52
CA GLY A 29 -14.96 -53.95 10.01
C GLY A 29 -13.94 -53.05 9.33
N GLU A 30 -13.28 -52.21 10.11
CA GLU A 30 -12.14 -51.45 9.62
C GLU A 30 -11.19 -52.41 8.90
N ARG A 31 -11.02 -52.18 7.59
CA ARG A 31 -10.14 -53.01 6.77
C ARG A 31 -8.72 -52.89 7.36
N PRO A 32 -7.97 -54.00 7.45
CA PRO A 32 -6.63 -53.96 8.03
C PRO A 32 -5.76 -52.94 7.30
N LYS A 33 -5.20 -52.00 8.06
CA LYS A 33 -4.32 -50.92 7.62
C LYS A 33 -2.87 -51.41 7.50
N ILE A 34 -2.63 -52.30 6.56
CA ILE A 34 -1.32 -52.98 6.38
C ILE A 34 -0.65 -52.63 5.05
N GLY A 35 -1.24 -51.72 4.28
CA GLY A 35 -0.76 -51.32 2.97
C GLY A 35 0.40 -50.31 3.03
N VAL A 36 1.30 -50.41 2.06
CA VAL A 36 2.46 -49.51 1.88
C VAL A 36 2.52 -49.03 0.44
N ILE A 37 2.72 -47.74 0.25
CA ILE A 37 2.98 -47.13 -1.06
C ILE A 37 4.30 -46.37 -0.99
N PHE A 38 5.18 -46.56 -1.98
CA PHE A 38 6.46 -45.85 -2.06
C PHE A 38 6.80 -45.46 -3.50
N GLY A 39 7.76 -44.55 -3.65
CA GLY A 39 8.24 -44.07 -4.94
C GLY A 39 9.19 -42.88 -4.80
N THR A 40 9.54 -42.25 -5.92
CA THR A 40 10.36 -41.03 -5.97
C THR A 40 9.66 -39.92 -6.75
N VAL A 41 9.92 -38.66 -6.39
CA VAL A 41 9.38 -37.48 -7.07
C VAL A 41 10.54 -36.64 -7.60
N GLU A 42 10.49 -36.33 -8.88
CA GLU A 42 11.55 -35.60 -9.59
C GLU A 42 10.95 -34.47 -10.44
N ASP A 43 11.75 -33.45 -10.69
CA ASP A 43 11.45 -32.39 -11.64
C ASP A 43 11.52 -32.93 -13.08
N ALA A 44 10.46 -32.72 -13.87
CA ALA A 44 10.37 -33.27 -15.22
C ALA A 44 11.41 -32.73 -16.20
N ASN A 45 11.95 -31.52 -15.96
CA ASN A 45 12.87 -30.83 -16.86
C ASN A 45 14.33 -31.11 -16.50
N SER A 46 14.67 -31.02 -15.21
CA SER A 46 16.04 -31.12 -14.70
C SER A 46 16.40 -32.51 -14.20
N GLY A 47 15.41 -33.36 -13.90
CA GLY A 47 15.62 -34.65 -13.24
C GLY A 47 16.10 -34.53 -11.79
N ALA A 48 16.07 -33.33 -11.20
CA ALA A 48 16.44 -33.12 -9.82
C ALA A 48 15.36 -33.70 -8.88
N PRO A 49 15.74 -34.29 -7.74
CA PRO A 49 14.77 -34.77 -6.76
C PRO A 49 14.00 -33.60 -6.14
N ILE A 50 12.67 -33.75 -6.01
CA ILE A 50 11.82 -32.74 -5.36
C ILE A 50 11.62 -33.14 -3.90
N GLU A 51 12.28 -32.40 -3.01
CA GLU A 51 12.11 -32.54 -1.55
C GLU A 51 10.81 -31.89 -1.07
N PHE A 52 10.23 -32.42 0.01
CA PHE A 52 9.00 -31.93 0.64
C PHE A 52 7.77 -31.84 -0.29
N ALA A 53 7.75 -32.57 -1.40
CA ALA A 53 6.55 -32.78 -2.19
C ALA A 53 5.50 -33.48 -1.34
N THR A 54 4.24 -33.03 -1.40
CA THR A 54 3.13 -33.61 -0.64
C THR A 54 2.49 -34.72 -1.46
N ILE A 55 2.36 -35.90 -0.86
CA ILE A 55 1.65 -37.05 -1.43
C ILE A 55 0.39 -37.29 -0.61
N SER A 56 -0.77 -37.22 -1.26
CA SER A 56 -2.08 -37.52 -0.66
C SER A 56 -2.65 -38.79 -1.26
N ILE A 57 -2.99 -39.78 -0.43
CA ILE A 57 -3.69 -40.99 -0.83
C ILE A 57 -5.19 -40.74 -0.65
N LEU A 58 -5.91 -40.72 -1.76
CA LEU A 58 -7.34 -40.44 -1.87
C LEU A 58 -8.12 -41.74 -2.07
N ALA A 59 -9.36 -41.75 -1.59
CA ALA A 59 -10.33 -42.79 -1.96
C ALA A 59 -10.53 -42.81 -3.49
N PHE A 60 -10.82 -43.99 -4.05
CA PHE A 60 -11.01 -44.13 -5.49
C PHE A 60 -12.28 -43.44 -5.99
N ASP A 61 -13.35 -43.48 -5.20
CA ASP A 61 -14.70 -43.03 -5.51
C ASP A 61 -15.03 -41.62 -5.02
N GLN A 62 -14.18 -41.04 -4.16
CA GLN A 62 -14.38 -39.74 -3.54
C GLN A 62 -13.04 -39.00 -3.43
N ASP A 63 -13.04 -37.66 -3.46
CA ASP A 63 -11.84 -36.84 -3.18
C ASP A 63 -11.54 -36.75 -1.67
N LYS A 64 -11.81 -37.83 -0.93
CA LYS A 64 -11.52 -37.94 0.50
C LYS A 64 -10.10 -38.43 0.71
N VAL A 65 -9.30 -37.65 1.44
CA VAL A 65 -7.94 -38.03 1.85
C VAL A 65 -8.03 -39.12 2.93
N ILE A 66 -7.35 -40.24 2.68
CA ILE A 66 -7.23 -41.37 3.60
C ILE A 66 -5.99 -41.21 4.47
N THR A 67 -4.86 -40.90 3.84
CA THR A 67 -3.56 -40.67 4.50
C THR A 67 -2.63 -39.94 3.52
N GLY A 68 -1.44 -39.54 3.97
CA GLY A 68 -0.48 -38.84 3.14
C GLY A 68 0.90 -38.81 3.77
N GLY A 69 1.87 -38.28 3.02
CA GLY A 69 3.24 -38.11 3.45
C GLY A 69 3.95 -37.06 2.63
N VAL A 70 5.23 -36.84 2.94
CA VAL A 70 6.10 -35.93 2.21
C VAL A 70 7.35 -36.66 1.71
N THR A 71 7.98 -36.15 0.66
CA THR A 71 9.27 -36.68 0.19
C THR A 71 10.43 -36.26 1.09
N ASP A 72 11.45 -37.12 1.18
CA ASP A 72 12.73 -36.83 1.82
C ASP A 72 13.62 -35.91 0.96
N ASN A 73 14.82 -35.59 1.46
CA ASN A 73 15.83 -34.78 0.76
C ASN A 73 16.38 -35.41 -0.54
N LYS A 74 16.00 -36.66 -0.84
CA LYS A 74 16.32 -37.37 -2.09
C LYS A 74 15.07 -37.57 -2.95
N GLY A 75 13.97 -36.89 -2.64
CA GLY A 75 12.71 -36.98 -3.38
C GLY A 75 11.94 -38.28 -3.13
N ARG A 76 12.31 -39.11 -2.16
CA ARG A 76 11.71 -40.43 -1.94
C ARG A 76 10.59 -40.34 -0.91
N PHE A 77 9.52 -41.08 -1.10
CA PHE A 77 8.43 -41.18 -0.12
C PHE A 77 8.09 -42.64 0.18
N ARG A 78 7.63 -42.88 1.42
CA ARG A 78 7.09 -44.18 1.86
C ARG A 78 5.94 -43.92 2.83
N ILE A 79 4.73 -44.27 2.42
CA ILE A 79 3.49 -44.10 3.19
C ILE A 79 3.04 -45.47 3.64
N THR A 80 2.87 -45.65 4.95
CA THR A 80 2.45 -46.90 5.59
C THR A 80 1.02 -46.79 6.12
N GLU A 81 0.49 -47.90 6.65
CA GLU A 81 -0.83 -47.97 7.31
C GLU A 81 -2.02 -47.65 6.40
N ILE A 82 -1.92 -48.02 5.12
CA ILE A 82 -3.01 -47.81 4.16
C ILE A 82 -3.98 -49.01 4.24
N PRO A 83 -5.30 -48.78 4.37
CA PRO A 83 -6.27 -49.87 4.36
C PRO A 83 -6.27 -50.61 3.02
N VAL A 84 -6.61 -51.90 3.01
CA VAL A 84 -6.77 -52.64 1.74
C VAL A 84 -7.96 -52.10 0.92
N GLY A 85 -7.76 -51.90 -0.37
CA GLY A 85 -8.73 -51.20 -1.22
C GLY A 85 -8.16 -50.66 -2.53
N ARG A 86 -8.95 -49.82 -3.20
CA ARG A 86 -8.52 -49.06 -4.38
C ARG A 86 -8.39 -47.59 -4.02
N PHE A 87 -7.33 -46.96 -4.51
CA PHE A 87 -6.97 -45.58 -4.18
C PHE A 87 -6.47 -44.81 -5.40
N ARG A 88 -6.38 -43.50 -5.24
CA ARG A 88 -5.64 -42.59 -6.12
C ARG A 88 -4.56 -41.91 -5.29
N ALA A 89 -3.39 -41.65 -5.86
CA ALA A 89 -2.38 -40.82 -5.23
C ALA A 89 -2.31 -39.49 -5.96
N GLN A 90 -2.46 -38.39 -5.23
CA GLN A 90 -2.24 -37.04 -5.76
C GLN A 90 -0.94 -36.50 -5.18
N ILE A 91 -0.06 -36.04 -6.07
CA ILE A 91 1.24 -35.51 -5.71
C ILE A 91 1.26 -34.04 -6.11
N GLY A 92 1.65 -33.18 -5.18
CA GLY A 92 1.73 -31.75 -5.39
C GLY A 92 2.94 -31.14 -4.70
N PHE A 93 3.56 -30.18 -5.36
CA PHE A 93 4.59 -29.33 -4.78
C PHE A 93 4.36 -27.90 -5.27
N MET A 94 4.67 -26.90 -4.45
CA MET A 94 4.45 -25.51 -4.81
C MET A 94 5.27 -25.15 -6.04
N GLY A 95 4.65 -24.49 -7.02
CA GLY A 95 5.28 -24.14 -8.29
C GLY A 95 5.22 -25.24 -9.38
N TYR A 96 4.59 -26.39 -9.10
CA TYR A 96 4.44 -27.51 -10.03
C TYR A 96 2.98 -27.84 -10.29
N LEU A 97 2.69 -28.45 -11.44
CA LEU A 97 1.39 -29.04 -11.74
C LEU A 97 1.22 -30.33 -10.93
N SER A 98 0.06 -30.48 -10.26
CA SER A 98 -0.21 -31.68 -9.47
C SER A 98 -0.48 -32.88 -10.39
N THR A 99 0.20 -34.00 -10.14
CA THR A 99 0.01 -35.24 -10.89
C THR A 99 -0.82 -36.22 -10.06
N THR A 100 -1.77 -36.90 -10.71
CA THR A 100 -2.58 -37.95 -10.08
C THR A 100 -2.28 -39.31 -10.67
N VAL A 101 -1.89 -40.26 -9.82
CA VAL A 101 -1.77 -41.67 -10.17
C VAL A 101 -3.06 -42.39 -9.81
N ASN A 102 -3.71 -42.96 -10.82
CA ASN A 102 -4.99 -43.65 -10.66
C ASN A 102 -4.83 -45.16 -10.47
N ASP A 103 -5.87 -45.79 -9.94
CA ASP A 103 -6.04 -47.25 -9.84
C ASP A 103 -4.94 -47.98 -9.03
N ILE A 104 -4.57 -47.42 -7.87
CA ILE A 104 -3.68 -48.10 -6.92
C ILE A 104 -4.48 -49.17 -6.18
N ARG A 105 -4.08 -50.45 -6.29
CA ARG A 105 -4.81 -51.58 -5.73
C ARG A 105 -3.99 -52.32 -4.68
N LEU A 106 -4.44 -52.25 -3.43
CA LEU A 106 -3.82 -52.99 -2.31
C LEU A 106 -4.75 -54.14 -1.92
N THR A 107 -4.28 -55.38 -2.08
CA THR A 107 -5.10 -56.57 -1.83
C THR A 107 -4.38 -57.55 -0.89
N PRO A 108 -5.10 -58.23 0.03
CA PRO A 108 -4.48 -59.18 0.95
C PRO A 108 -3.76 -60.36 0.29
N ARG A 109 -4.08 -60.68 -0.98
CA ARG A 109 -3.51 -61.82 -1.72
C ARG A 109 -2.61 -61.41 -2.90
N GLY A 110 -2.63 -60.15 -3.33
CA GLY A 110 -1.97 -59.69 -4.56
C GLY A 110 -0.87 -58.65 -4.34
N GLY A 111 -0.53 -58.34 -3.09
CA GLY A 111 0.50 -57.36 -2.74
C GLY A 111 -0.05 -56.31 -1.77
N ILE A 112 0.61 -56.20 -0.62
CA ILE A 112 0.35 -55.15 0.38
C ILE A 112 1.30 -53.95 0.19
N GLU A 113 2.28 -54.06 -0.70
CA GLU A 113 3.18 -52.97 -1.08
C GLU A 113 2.99 -52.64 -2.56
N GLN A 114 2.96 -51.36 -2.91
CA GLN A 114 2.90 -50.87 -4.28
C GLN A 114 3.97 -49.81 -4.51
N ASP A 115 4.82 -50.04 -5.51
CA ASP A 115 5.76 -49.04 -6.03
C ASP A 115 5.04 -48.19 -7.10
N LEU A 116 5.13 -46.86 -6.97
CA LEU A 116 4.65 -45.90 -7.97
C LEU A 116 5.75 -45.45 -8.94
N GLY A 117 6.98 -45.91 -8.73
CA GLY A 117 8.15 -45.56 -9.53
C GLY A 117 8.54 -44.09 -9.36
N THR A 118 9.16 -43.55 -10.41
CA THR A 118 9.58 -42.14 -10.48
C THR A 118 8.46 -41.28 -11.06
N LEU A 119 7.89 -40.43 -10.22
CA LEU A 119 6.82 -39.50 -10.57
C LEU A 119 7.44 -38.15 -10.92
N ARG A 120 7.30 -37.75 -12.19
CA ARG A 120 7.84 -36.48 -12.68
C ARG A 120 6.77 -35.39 -12.60
N LEU A 121 7.10 -34.28 -11.95
CA LEU A 121 6.24 -33.10 -11.87
C LEU A 121 6.70 -32.06 -12.88
N GLU A 122 5.76 -31.53 -13.66
CA GLU A 122 6.01 -30.43 -14.58
C GLU A 122 5.94 -29.09 -13.83
N PRO A 123 6.92 -28.19 -14.01
CA PRO A 123 6.82 -26.83 -13.47
C PRO A 123 5.58 -26.12 -14.02
N ASN A 124 4.84 -25.43 -13.15
CA ASN A 124 3.66 -24.67 -13.54
C ASN A 124 4.06 -23.29 -14.10
N ILE A 125 4.54 -23.28 -15.34
CA ILE A 125 5.07 -22.07 -16.01
C ILE A 125 3.98 -21.00 -16.21
N ARG A 126 2.71 -21.40 -16.36
CA ARG A 126 1.57 -20.46 -16.50
C ARG A 126 1.30 -19.63 -15.24
N ALA A 127 1.68 -20.12 -14.06
CA ALA A 127 1.58 -19.35 -12.83
C ALA A 127 2.64 -18.23 -12.75
N LEU A 128 3.75 -18.37 -13.48
CA LEU A 128 4.82 -17.36 -13.56
C LEU A 128 4.47 -16.25 -14.57
N GLU A 129 3.89 -16.59 -15.74
CA GLU A 129 3.38 -15.59 -16.69
C GLU A 129 2.19 -14.79 -16.13
N ALA A 130 1.30 -15.42 -15.34
CA ALA A 130 0.20 -14.72 -14.67
C ALA A 130 0.67 -13.84 -13.50
N ALA A 131 1.85 -14.11 -12.93
CA ALA A 131 2.46 -13.27 -11.89
C ALA A 131 3.24 -12.07 -12.46
N GLU A 132 3.58 -12.09 -13.75
CA GLU A 132 4.26 -10.99 -14.45
C GLU A 132 3.30 -9.83 -14.78
N VAL A 133 1.99 -10.07 -14.80
CA VAL A 133 0.96 -9.07 -15.12
C VAL A 133 -0.21 -9.14 -14.14
N VAL A 134 0.05 -8.87 -12.86
CA VAL A 134 -1.03 -8.34 -12.00
C VAL A 134 -0.89 -6.83 -12.04
N GLU A 135 -1.61 -6.22 -12.98
CA GLU A 135 -1.87 -4.77 -12.97
C GLU A 135 -2.55 -4.46 -11.63
N GLN A 136 -1.78 -4.01 -10.63
CA GLN A 136 -2.36 -3.57 -9.36
C GLN A 136 -3.16 -2.32 -9.69
N ARG A 137 -4.49 -2.38 -9.62
CA ARG A 137 -5.33 -1.19 -9.83
C ARG A 137 -5.52 -0.46 -8.52
N SER A 138 -5.49 0.87 -8.60
CA SER A 138 -5.85 1.71 -7.46
C SER A 138 -7.28 1.39 -7.01
N SER A 139 -7.48 1.21 -5.70
CA SER A 139 -8.77 0.82 -5.14
C SER A 139 -9.06 1.53 -3.82
N LEU A 140 -10.35 1.77 -3.56
CA LEU A 140 -10.83 2.39 -2.33
C LEU A 140 -11.59 1.37 -1.49
N GLU A 141 -11.10 1.12 -0.28
CA GLU A 141 -11.73 0.26 0.73
C GLU A 141 -12.25 1.12 1.89
N MET A 142 -13.51 0.93 2.27
CA MET A 142 -14.11 1.60 3.43
C MET A 142 -14.07 0.64 4.63
N MET A 143 -13.31 1.00 5.66
CA MET A 143 -13.30 0.28 6.94
C MET A 143 -14.09 1.05 7.99
N ILE A 144 -14.37 0.40 9.13
CA ILE A 144 -15.18 0.98 10.22
C ILE A 144 -14.54 2.26 10.79
N ASP A 145 -13.20 2.32 10.84
CA ASP A 145 -12.43 3.38 11.48
C ASP A 145 -11.61 4.24 10.51
N ARG A 146 -11.50 3.83 9.23
CA ARG A 146 -10.67 4.48 8.22
C ARG A 146 -11.15 4.24 6.79
N LYS A 147 -10.80 5.16 5.88
CA LYS A 147 -10.84 4.90 4.44
C LYS A 147 -9.44 4.51 3.98
N VAL A 148 -9.30 3.48 3.17
CA VAL A 148 -8.00 3.00 2.67
C VAL A 148 -7.97 3.14 1.16
N PHE A 149 -7.08 3.97 0.64
CA PHE A 149 -6.81 4.09 -0.78
C PHE A 149 -5.53 3.33 -1.11
N ARG A 150 -5.64 2.21 -1.81
CA ARG A 150 -4.48 1.45 -2.29
C ARG A 150 -3.98 2.06 -3.59
N VAL A 151 -2.67 2.25 -3.65
CA VAL A 151 -1.99 2.79 -4.82
C VAL A 151 -1.67 1.63 -5.76
N GLY A 152 -2.32 1.63 -6.91
CA GLY A 152 -2.00 0.71 -7.99
C GLY A 152 -0.82 1.17 -8.85
N ASP A 153 -0.41 0.31 -9.78
CA ASP A 153 0.56 0.61 -10.84
C ASP A 153 -0.08 1.38 -12.02
N ASP A 154 -1.33 1.83 -11.91
CA ASP A 154 -1.96 2.59 -12.97
C ASP A 154 -1.33 3.99 -13.09
N LEU A 155 -0.82 4.30 -14.28
CA LEU A 155 -0.07 5.52 -14.58
C LEU A 155 -0.84 6.82 -14.26
N ASN A 156 -2.18 6.75 -14.29
CA ASN A 156 -3.05 7.90 -14.05
C ASN A 156 -3.17 8.25 -12.56
N SER A 157 -2.99 7.29 -11.66
CA SER A 157 -3.14 7.50 -10.21
C SER A 157 -1.85 7.81 -9.49
N ALA A 158 -0.69 7.41 -10.04
CA ALA A 158 0.58 7.49 -9.33
C ALA A 158 1.08 8.93 -9.14
N GLY A 159 1.04 9.79 -10.16
CA GLY A 159 1.74 11.08 -10.07
C GLY A 159 3.25 10.93 -9.77
N SER A 160 4.01 12.03 -9.71
CA SER A 160 5.46 11.94 -9.45
C SER A 160 5.81 11.74 -7.96
N ASN A 161 4.98 12.26 -7.04
CA ASN A 161 5.25 12.28 -5.61
C ASN A 161 3.96 12.13 -4.78
N ALA A 162 4.08 11.99 -3.46
CA ALA A 162 2.94 11.77 -2.58
C ALA A 162 1.91 12.90 -2.67
N THR A 163 2.33 14.16 -2.82
CA THR A 163 1.42 15.30 -2.98
C THR A 163 0.51 15.15 -4.20
N GLU A 164 1.06 14.73 -5.34
CA GLU A 164 0.30 14.49 -6.56
C GLU A 164 -0.63 13.28 -6.42
N LEU A 165 -0.13 12.20 -5.81
CA LEU A 165 -0.94 11.02 -5.49
C LEU A 165 -2.15 11.38 -4.62
N LEU A 166 -1.95 12.26 -3.64
CA LEU A 166 -2.99 12.70 -2.71
C LEU A 166 -4.07 13.56 -3.40
N ARG A 167 -3.80 14.19 -4.55
CA ARG A 167 -4.84 14.84 -5.38
C ARG A 167 -5.87 13.83 -5.91
N ASN A 168 -5.45 12.59 -6.14
CA ASN A 168 -6.32 11.50 -6.61
C ASN A 168 -7.03 10.76 -5.47
N VAL A 169 -6.72 11.09 -4.20
CA VAL A 169 -7.31 10.44 -3.04
C VAL A 169 -8.62 11.14 -2.64
N PRO A 170 -9.78 10.43 -2.64
CA PRO A 170 -11.05 11.06 -2.30
C PRO A 170 -11.07 11.65 -0.88
N SER A 171 -11.75 12.79 -0.71
CA SER A 171 -11.88 13.55 0.57
C SER A 171 -10.65 14.39 0.96
N ILE A 172 -9.57 14.33 0.17
CA ILE A 172 -8.39 15.17 0.31
C ILE A 172 -8.42 16.20 -0.81
N ASP A 173 -8.13 17.44 -0.47
CA ASP A 173 -7.93 18.51 -1.44
C ASP A 173 -6.50 19.02 -1.29
N VAL A 174 -5.84 19.26 -2.43
CA VAL A 174 -4.47 19.78 -2.48
C VAL A 174 -4.50 20.99 -3.40
N ASP A 175 -4.18 22.15 -2.86
CA ASP A 175 -4.21 23.39 -3.64
C ASP A 175 -3.06 23.46 -4.66
N ILE A 176 -3.00 24.56 -5.42
CA ILE A 176 -1.97 24.79 -6.44
C ILE A 176 -0.58 24.96 -5.82
N ASP A 177 -0.53 25.44 -4.59
CA ASP A 177 0.71 25.67 -3.87
C ASP A 177 1.20 24.39 -3.17
N GLY A 178 0.36 23.34 -3.08
CA GLY A 178 0.66 22.02 -2.52
C GLY A 178 0.16 21.82 -1.09
N ASN A 179 -0.60 22.76 -0.54
CA ASN A 179 -1.16 22.64 0.80
C ASN A 179 -2.30 21.62 0.80
N LEU A 180 -2.27 20.74 1.80
CA LEU A 180 -3.25 19.68 1.96
C LEU A 180 -4.37 20.09 2.92
N SER A 181 -5.61 19.85 2.52
CA SER A 181 -6.77 19.95 3.40
C SER A 181 -7.60 18.66 3.36
N LEU A 182 -8.16 18.30 4.52
CA LEU A 182 -9.06 17.16 4.66
C LEU A 182 -10.45 17.69 5.00
N ARG A 183 -11.42 17.50 4.10
CA ARG A 183 -12.79 18.04 4.25
C ARG A 183 -12.82 19.55 4.56
N GLY A 184 -11.95 20.32 3.90
CA GLY A 184 -11.88 21.77 4.04
C GLY A 184 -11.13 22.28 5.28
N SER A 185 -10.51 21.41 6.08
CA SER A 185 -9.63 21.82 7.18
C SER A 185 -8.17 21.48 6.87
N GLY A 186 -7.29 22.48 7.01
CA GLY A 186 -5.84 22.33 6.83
C GLY A 186 -5.11 21.70 8.03
N ASN A 187 -5.79 21.48 9.16
CA ASN A 187 -5.16 20.89 10.35
C ASN A 187 -5.20 19.35 10.30
N VAL A 188 -4.34 18.75 9.48
CA VAL A 188 -4.26 17.30 9.25
C VAL A 188 -2.95 16.75 9.81
N THR A 189 -3.02 15.72 10.65
CA THR A 189 -1.80 15.03 11.11
C THR A 189 -1.39 13.99 10.09
N ILE A 190 -0.15 14.07 9.62
CA ILE A 190 0.39 13.06 8.69
C ILE A 190 1.22 12.05 9.46
N LEU A 191 0.95 10.77 9.25
CA LEU A 191 1.79 9.65 9.69
C LEU A 191 2.46 9.01 8.50
N ILE A 192 3.67 8.48 8.70
CA ILE A 192 4.31 7.60 7.73
C ILE A 192 4.61 6.27 8.43
N ASP A 193 4.07 5.18 7.89
CA ASP A 193 4.06 3.86 8.53
C ASP A 193 3.50 3.88 9.97
N GLY A 194 2.42 4.63 10.18
CA GLY A 194 1.75 4.73 11.48
C GLY A 194 2.49 5.59 12.51
N ARG A 195 3.58 6.27 12.11
CA ARG A 195 4.37 7.14 13.00
C ARG A 195 4.18 8.61 12.64
N PRO A 196 3.90 9.50 13.61
CA PRO A 196 3.70 10.92 13.35
C PRO A 196 4.87 11.51 12.58
N SER A 197 4.64 12.06 11.40
CA SER A 197 5.56 13.03 10.83
C SER A 197 5.53 14.20 11.80
N GLY A 198 6.64 14.53 12.48
CA GLY A 198 6.62 15.67 13.40
C GLY A 198 6.53 17.03 12.69
N MET A 199 6.21 17.05 11.39
CA MET A 199 6.12 18.23 10.55
C MET A 199 4.69 18.78 10.63
N THR A 200 4.57 20.07 10.90
CA THR A 200 3.31 20.80 10.95
C THR A 200 3.35 21.92 9.91
N GLY A 201 2.19 22.28 9.34
CA GLY A 201 2.08 23.37 8.36
C GLY A 201 2.84 23.10 7.05
N SER A 202 3.48 24.13 6.49
CA SER A 202 4.19 24.13 5.20
C SER A 202 5.31 23.10 5.09
N ALA A 203 5.95 22.75 6.21
CA ALA A 203 6.99 21.71 6.24
C ALA A 203 6.43 20.34 5.81
N THR A 204 5.15 20.08 6.11
CA THR A 204 4.46 18.84 5.75
C THR A 204 4.39 18.65 4.24
N GLN A 205 4.15 19.73 3.49
CA GLN A 205 4.13 19.69 2.04
C GLN A 205 5.47 19.26 1.47
N SER A 206 6.56 19.86 1.94
CA SER A 206 7.90 19.52 1.46
C SER A 206 8.22 18.05 1.70
N LEU A 207 7.75 17.44 2.79
CA LEU A 207 7.93 16.01 3.05
C LEU A 207 7.15 15.11 2.09
N LEU A 208 5.91 15.46 1.80
CA LEU A 208 5.09 14.71 0.85
C LEU A 208 5.67 14.78 -0.56
N GLU A 209 6.21 15.94 -0.94
CA GLU A 209 6.90 16.13 -2.21
C GLU A 209 8.19 15.31 -2.31
N GLN A 210 8.82 15.01 -1.16
CA GLN A 210 10.02 14.18 -1.06
C GLN A 210 9.74 12.68 -1.18
N ILE A 211 8.50 12.20 -1.00
CA ILE A 211 8.17 10.78 -1.09
C ILE A 211 7.72 10.44 -2.51
N PRO A 212 8.44 9.59 -3.26
CA PRO A 212 8.01 9.13 -4.57
C PRO A 212 6.71 8.34 -4.44
N ALA A 213 5.73 8.60 -5.31
CA ALA A 213 4.44 7.89 -5.27
C ALA A 213 4.58 6.38 -5.46
N SER A 214 5.58 5.95 -6.25
CA SER A 214 5.94 4.55 -6.46
C SER A 214 6.29 3.80 -5.17
N SER A 215 6.77 4.51 -4.14
CA SER A 215 7.13 3.93 -2.84
C SER A 215 5.95 3.75 -1.90
N ILE A 216 4.76 4.27 -2.26
CA ILE A 216 3.56 4.23 -1.43
C ILE A 216 2.74 2.97 -1.77
N ASP A 217 2.39 2.19 -0.75
CA ASP A 217 1.49 1.05 -0.87
C ASP A 217 0.03 1.51 -0.80
N ARG A 218 -0.27 2.33 0.19
CA ARG A 218 -1.62 2.84 0.45
C ARG A 218 -1.60 4.08 1.32
N VAL A 219 -2.69 4.83 1.23
CA VAL A 219 -2.99 5.99 2.05
C VAL A 219 -4.23 5.69 2.88
N GLU A 220 -4.12 5.82 4.20
CA GLU A 220 -5.22 5.60 5.14
C GLU A 220 -5.71 6.94 5.70
N ILE A 221 -7.02 7.19 5.61
CA ILE A 221 -7.66 8.40 6.11
C ILE A 221 -8.46 8.04 7.35
N ILE A 222 -8.06 8.57 8.50
CA ILE A 222 -8.69 8.33 9.81
C ILE A 222 -9.39 9.63 10.23
N THR A 223 -10.71 9.67 10.08
CA THR A 223 -11.51 10.88 10.36
C THR A 223 -12.05 10.95 11.79
N SER A 224 -11.79 9.92 12.59
CA SER A 224 -12.16 9.83 14.01
C SER A 224 -11.03 9.12 14.76
N PRO A 225 -9.93 9.83 15.07
CA PRO A 225 -8.80 9.22 15.76
C PRO A 225 -9.24 8.73 17.14
N THR A 226 -8.80 7.53 17.51
CA THR A 226 -8.96 7.01 18.87
C THR A 226 -7.93 7.65 19.81
N ALA A 227 -8.10 7.50 21.12
CA ALA A 227 -7.19 8.03 22.15
C ALA A 227 -5.72 7.56 22.05
N LYS A 228 -5.39 6.69 21.08
CA LYS A 228 -4.01 6.31 20.73
C LYS A 228 -3.24 7.46 20.06
N TYR A 229 -3.93 8.42 19.46
CA TYR A 229 -3.34 9.57 18.78
C TYR A 229 -3.72 10.86 19.52
N ASP A 230 -2.77 11.80 19.62
CA ASP A 230 -2.96 13.06 20.35
C ASP A 230 -4.07 13.91 19.67
N PRO A 231 -5.22 14.15 20.32
CA PRO A 231 -6.41 14.69 19.68
C PRO A 231 -6.49 16.23 19.67
N GLU A 232 -5.40 16.96 19.89
CA GLU A 232 -5.43 18.44 19.88
C GLU A 232 -5.73 19.00 18.47
N GLY A 233 -7.01 19.29 18.22
CA GLY A 233 -7.48 20.16 17.13
C GLY A 233 -7.43 19.58 15.71
N VAL A 234 -7.10 18.30 15.53
CA VAL A 234 -6.85 17.68 14.22
C VAL A 234 -8.17 17.30 13.51
N ALA A 235 -8.35 17.74 12.26
CA ALA A 235 -9.51 17.41 11.42
C ALA A 235 -9.54 15.95 10.93
N GLY A 236 -8.41 15.25 11.07
CA GLY A 236 -8.21 13.83 10.79
C GLY A 236 -6.73 13.48 10.64
N ILE A 237 -6.43 12.18 10.66
CA ILE A 237 -5.08 11.66 10.48
C ILE A 237 -4.96 11.03 9.09
N LEU A 238 -3.92 11.41 8.36
CA LEU A 238 -3.53 10.83 7.09
C LEU A 238 -2.30 9.95 7.29
N ASN A 239 -2.43 8.64 7.11
CA ASN A 239 -1.33 7.70 7.30
C ASN A 239 -0.86 7.13 5.96
N ILE A 240 0.34 7.52 5.54
CA ILE A 240 0.98 7.05 4.32
C ILE A 240 1.78 5.79 4.65
N ILE A 241 1.40 4.68 4.06
CA ILE A 241 2.08 3.40 4.24
C ILE A 241 2.98 3.18 3.05
N LEU A 242 4.27 3.00 3.31
CA LEU A 242 5.23 2.69 2.27
C LEU A 242 5.18 1.19 1.94
N LYS A 243 5.51 0.84 0.69
CA LYS A 243 5.62 -0.54 0.24
C LYS A 243 6.61 -1.29 1.12
N LYS A 244 6.12 -2.31 1.82
CA LYS A 244 6.88 -3.26 2.63
C LYS A 244 6.34 -4.65 2.36
N ASP A 245 7.20 -5.54 1.89
CA ASP A 245 6.76 -6.87 1.55
C ASP A 245 6.56 -7.75 2.79
N LYS A 246 5.39 -8.41 2.85
CA LYS A 246 5.01 -9.22 4.01
C LYS A 246 5.45 -10.68 3.90
N LEU A 247 5.96 -11.09 2.76
CA LEU A 247 6.40 -12.45 2.48
C LEU A 247 7.90 -12.60 2.74
N GLU A 248 8.34 -13.79 3.12
CA GLU A 248 9.77 -14.11 3.20
C GLU A 248 10.37 -14.10 1.80
N GLY A 249 11.55 -13.50 1.65
CA GLY A 249 12.19 -13.34 0.35
C GLY A 249 12.96 -12.05 0.20
N LYS A 250 13.40 -11.81 -1.03
CA LYS A 250 14.04 -10.58 -1.46
C LYS A 250 13.13 -9.94 -2.49
N ASN A 251 12.73 -8.71 -2.23
CA ASN A 251 11.78 -7.99 -3.02
C ASN A 251 12.37 -6.61 -3.28
N GLY A 252 12.21 -6.10 -4.49
CA GLY A 252 12.72 -4.79 -4.83
C GLY A 252 12.00 -4.21 -6.04
N GLN A 253 11.88 -2.90 -6.03
CA GLN A 253 11.31 -2.12 -7.11
C GLN A 253 12.22 -0.94 -7.39
N VAL A 254 12.66 -0.83 -8.63
CA VAL A 254 13.29 0.39 -9.16
C VAL A 254 12.25 1.08 -10.03
N SER A 255 12.09 2.37 -9.87
CA SER A 255 11.25 3.20 -10.73
C SER A 255 12.05 4.39 -11.20
N VAL A 256 11.92 4.68 -12.48
CA VAL A 256 12.51 5.86 -13.12
C VAL A 256 11.41 6.52 -13.92
N THR A 257 11.26 7.83 -13.75
CA THR A 257 10.30 8.65 -14.48
C THR A 257 11.09 9.72 -15.20
N TRP A 258 10.86 9.81 -16.50
CA TRP A 258 11.42 10.85 -17.34
C TRP A 258 10.30 11.64 -17.98
N GLY A 259 10.17 12.91 -17.62
CA GLY A 259 9.20 13.84 -18.16
C GLY A 259 9.86 14.98 -18.94
N THR A 260 9.02 15.80 -19.56
CA THR A 260 9.44 17.08 -20.16
C THR A 260 9.50 18.17 -19.10
N ASN A 261 10.16 19.29 -19.42
CA ASN A 261 10.27 20.46 -18.54
C ASN A 261 10.85 20.14 -17.14
N GLU A 262 12.01 19.47 -17.12
CA GLU A 262 12.76 19.15 -15.89
C GLU A 262 11.94 18.38 -14.83
N ASN A 263 11.05 17.49 -15.27
CA ASN A 263 10.30 16.61 -14.38
C ASN A 263 10.87 15.19 -14.45
N HIS A 264 11.74 14.85 -13.51
CA HIS A 264 12.44 13.57 -13.45
C HIS A 264 12.38 13.00 -12.05
N SER A 265 12.26 11.69 -11.92
CA SER A 265 12.40 11.04 -10.61
C SER A 265 13.00 9.65 -10.73
N GLY A 266 13.70 9.26 -9.69
CA GLY A 266 14.25 7.92 -9.52
C GLY A 266 13.94 7.43 -8.12
N SER A 267 13.53 6.18 -7.97
CA SER A 267 13.33 5.57 -6.66
C SER A 267 13.77 4.13 -6.65
N PHE A 268 14.35 3.72 -5.54
CA PHE A 268 14.64 2.34 -5.22
C PHE A 268 13.92 1.97 -3.92
N ASN A 269 13.20 0.86 -3.95
CA ASN A 269 12.61 0.21 -2.80
C ASN A 269 13.16 -1.20 -2.76
N GLY A 270 13.69 -1.62 -1.62
CA GLY A 270 14.25 -2.95 -1.42
C GLY A 270 13.85 -3.48 -0.06
N ASN A 271 13.49 -4.74 0.01
CA ASN A 271 13.19 -5.43 1.25
C ASN A 271 13.76 -6.85 1.22
N ILE A 272 14.49 -7.20 2.28
CA ILE A 272 15.00 -8.56 2.49
C ILE A 272 14.39 -9.05 3.80
N ARG A 273 13.51 -10.04 3.70
CA ARG A 273 12.81 -10.59 4.86
C ARG A 273 13.11 -12.07 5.04
N GLY A 274 13.64 -12.41 6.20
CA GLY A 274 13.67 -13.77 6.73
C GLY A 274 12.75 -13.93 7.94
N GLN A 275 12.77 -15.12 8.55
CA GLN A 275 11.90 -15.46 9.69
C GLN A 275 12.09 -14.58 10.93
N LYS A 276 13.33 -14.12 11.17
CA LYS A 276 13.70 -13.38 12.39
C LYS A 276 14.17 -11.96 12.12
N LEU A 277 14.43 -11.61 10.86
CA LEU A 277 15.00 -10.33 10.48
C LEU A 277 14.32 -9.83 9.22
N ASN A 278 13.97 -8.56 9.22
CA ASN A 278 13.52 -7.84 8.04
C ASN A 278 14.41 -6.61 7.88
N PHE A 279 14.92 -6.39 6.67
CA PHE A 279 15.69 -5.20 6.35
C PHE A 279 15.04 -4.51 5.15
N SER A 280 14.66 -3.26 5.33
CA SER A 280 14.02 -2.45 4.29
C SER A 280 14.88 -1.23 3.97
N VAL A 281 15.04 -0.92 2.70
CA VAL A 281 15.70 0.29 2.20
C VAL A 281 14.76 0.95 1.20
N ASN A 282 14.64 2.26 1.31
CA ASN A 282 13.97 3.11 0.35
C ASN A 282 14.88 4.31 0.09
N ALA A 283 15.09 4.63 -1.17
CA ALA A 283 15.84 5.79 -1.58
C ALA A 283 15.10 6.42 -2.75
N GLY A 284 15.06 7.75 -2.80
CA GLY A 284 14.43 8.45 -3.88
C GLY A 284 15.11 9.76 -4.17
N TRP A 285 14.97 10.18 -5.41
CA TRP A 285 15.35 11.49 -5.90
C TRP A 285 14.23 11.97 -6.83
N ASN A 286 13.89 13.24 -6.76
CA ASN A 286 13.00 13.87 -7.71
C ASN A 286 13.46 15.28 -8.02
N GLN A 287 13.25 15.71 -9.26
CA GLN A 287 13.33 17.07 -9.72
C GLN A 287 12.04 17.39 -10.46
N ARG A 288 11.44 18.53 -10.18
CA ARG A 288 10.23 19.00 -10.82
C ARG A 288 10.33 20.49 -11.01
N ASN A 289 10.17 20.95 -12.24
CA ASN A 289 9.93 22.35 -12.50
C ASN A 289 8.41 22.63 -12.58
N GLY A 290 7.95 23.55 -11.75
CA GLY A 290 6.56 23.99 -11.69
C GLY A 290 6.44 25.43 -12.16
N PHE A 291 5.77 25.65 -13.29
CA PHE A 291 5.46 26.99 -13.78
C PHE A 291 4.01 27.34 -13.51
N ARG A 292 3.75 28.62 -13.22
CA ARG A 292 2.41 29.15 -12.99
C ARG A 292 2.29 30.48 -13.72
N ARG A 293 1.17 30.65 -14.41
CA ARG A 293 0.73 31.95 -14.89
C ARG A 293 -0.54 32.33 -14.14
N GLY A 294 -0.57 33.54 -13.60
CA GLY A 294 -1.71 34.11 -12.91
C GLY A 294 -2.15 35.38 -13.61
N ASP A 295 -3.45 35.49 -13.88
CA ASP A 295 -4.08 36.71 -14.35
C ASP A 295 -5.20 37.04 -13.35
N SER A 296 -5.21 38.25 -12.81
CA SER A 296 -6.19 38.69 -11.81
C SER A 296 -6.66 40.11 -12.13
N GLU A 297 -7.97 40.31 -12.02
CA GLU A 297 -8.60 41.62 -12.11
C GLU A 297 -9.38 41.86 -10.82
N ARG A 298 -9.20 43.03 -10.23
CA ARG A 298 -9.86 43.43 -9.00
C ARG A 298 -10.43 44.83 -9.16
N GLU A 299 -11.75 44.92 -9.13
CA GLU A 299 -12.48 46.20 -9.09
C GLU A 299 -12.78 46.57 -7.63
N GLN A 300 -12.44 47.79 -7.23
CA GLN A 300 -12.73 48.35 -5.91
C GLN A 300 -13.43 49.69 -6.04
N ALA A 301 -14.68 49.75 -5.60
CA ALA A 301 -15.42 50.99 -5.52
C ALA A 301 -15.22 51.62 -4.13
N PHE A 302 -14.80 52.87 -4.09
CA PHE A 302 -14.64 53.68 -2.90
C PHE A 302 -15.76 54.74 -2.85
N GLY A 303 -16.54 54.73 -1.77
CA GLY A 303 -17.63 55.68 -1.54
C GLY A 303 -18.69 55.15 -0.57
N GLY A 304 -19.19 56.02 0.31
CA GLY A 304 -20.24 55.74 1.28
C GLY A 304 -20.93 57.02 1.75
N GLU A 305 -22.22 57.13 1.44
CA GLU A 305 -23.28 57.93 2.09
C GLU A 305 -23.06 59.43 2.38
N LEU A 306 -22.31 60.17 1.56
CA LEU A 306 -22.33 61.65 1.61
C LEU A 306 -22.82 62.37 0.35
N ALA A 307 -23.06 61.68 -0.78
CA ALA A 307 -23.64 62.33 -1.97
C ALA A 307 -24.28 61.39 -3.02
N GLY A 308 -24.70 60.17 -2.67
CA GLY A 308 -25.48 59.32 -3.59
C GLY A 308 -24.77 58.87 -4.89
N GLY A 309 -23.44 58.93 -4.95
CA GLY A 309 -22.61 58.40 -6.04
C GLY A 309 -21.33 57.76 -5.50
N TYR A 310 -20.71 56.88 -6.28
CA TYR A 310 -19.36 56.38 -6.02
C TYR A 310 -18.36 57.53 -6.24
N ASP A 311 -17.45 57.79 -5.29
CA ASP A 311 -16.47 58.88 -5.39
C ASP A 311 -15.26 58.47 -6.23
N SER A 312 -14.87 57.19 -6.20
CA SER A 312 -13.83 56.66 -7.09
C SER A 312 -13.94 55.14 -7.28
N LEU A 313 -13.59 54.66 -8.47
CA LEU A 313 -13.42 53.24 -8.79
C LEU A 313 -11.94 53.00 -9.10
N SER A 314 -11.32 51.99 -8.48
CA SER A 314 -10.01 51.48 -8.89
C SER A 314 -10.16 50.10 -9.55
N VAL A 315 -9.45 49.90 -10.65
CA VAL A 315 -9.36 48.62 -11.35
C VAL A 315 -7.90 48.22 -11.36
N LEU A 316 -7.57 47.17 -10.61
CA LEU A 316 -6.25 46.58 -10.55
C LEU A 316 -6.21 45.34 -11.44
N THR A 317 -5.34 45.35 -12.44
CA THR A 317 -4.98 44.17 -13.23
C THR A 317 -3.59 43.70 -12.83
N SER A 318 -3.48 42.44 -12.41
CA SER A 318 -2.24 41.77 -12.06
C SER A 318 -1.99 40.62 -13.03
N ASN A 319 -0.80 40.58 -13.61
CA ASN A 319 -0.29 39.43 -14.35
C ASN A 319 0.93 38.91 -13.60
N SER A 320 1.01 37.61 -13.35
CA SER A 320 2.18 36.98 -12.75
C SER A 320 2.63 35.77 -13.55
N TYR A 321 3.93 35.59 -13.62
CA TYR A 321 4.58 34.37 -14.07
C TYR A 321 5.51 33.91 -12.97
N THR A 322 5.45 32.63 -12.63
CA THR A 322 6.29 32.03 -11.61
C THR A 322 6.87 30.75 -12.16
N ASP A 323 8.16 30.51 -11.91
CA ASP A 323 8.87 29.29 -12.28
C ASP A 323 9.64 28.75 -11.08
N ASN A 324 9.31 27.55 -10.63
CA ASN A 324 9.81 26.93 -9.41
C ASN A 324 10.46 25.59 -9.70
N LEU A 325 11.79 25.56 -9.65
CA LEU A 325 12.56 24.34 -9.71
C LEU A 325 12.72 23.74 -8.31
N ARG A 326 12.11 22.58 -8.11
CA ARG A 326 12.20 21.79 -6.89
C ARG A 326 13.05 20.55 -7.14
N SER A 327 14.01 20.28 -6.27
CA SER A 327 14.83 19.07 -6.30
C SER A 327 14.94 18.51 -4.90
N SER A 328 14.77 17.21 -4.74
CA SER A 328 14.87 16.59 -3.42
C SER A 328 15.37 15.16 -3.50
N TRP A 329 15.94 14.70 -2.39
CA TRP A 329 16.27 13.31 -2.19
C TRP A 329 15.84 12.84 -0.81
N ASN A 330 15.51 11.56 -0.73
CA ASN A 330 15.17 10.89 0.51
C ASN A 330 15.94 9.57 0.61
N PHE A 331 16.26 9.20 1.83
CA PHE A 331 16.79 7.90 2.16
C PHE A 331 16.16 7.42 3.45
N LYS A 332 15.66 6.19 3.44
CA LYS A 332 15.09 5.51 4.59
C LYS A 332 15.63 4.09 4.65
N THR A 333 16.06 3.67 5.83
CA THR A 333 16.40 2.28 6.09
C THR A 333 15.75 1.84 7.39
N GLY A 334 15.46 0.55 7.49
CA GLY A 334 14.78 -0.04 8.64
C GLY A 334 15.22 -1.48 8.86
N LEU A 335 15.35 -1.83 10.13
CA LEU A 335 15.64 -3.18 10.61
C LEU A 335 14.52 -3.61 11.56
N ASP A 336 13.80 -4.66 11.23
CA ASP A 336 12.94 -5.36 12.17
C ASP A 336 13.63 -6.62 12.66
N TRP A 337 13.82 -6.73 13.96
CA TRP A 337 14.26 -7.95 14.62
C TRP A 337 13.09 -8.63 15.32
N MET A 338 12.75 -9.82 14.85
CA MET A 338 11.63 -10.64 15.30
C MET A 338 12.18 -11.88 16.01
N PRO A 339 12.63 -11.78 17.28
CA PRO A 339 13.18 -12.93 18.01
C PRO A 339 12.12 -14.03 18.23
N SER A 340 10.83 -13.68 18.17
CA SER A 340 9.70 -14.62 18.18
C SER A 340 8.55 -14.08 17.33
N SER A 341 7.53 -14.90 17.05
CA SER A 341 6.31 -14.47 16.33
C SER A 341 5.47 -13.43 17.10
N LYS A 342 5.76 -13.21 18.39
CA LYS A 342 5.04 -12.28 19.26
C LYS A 342 5.79 -11.00 19.55
N THR A 343 7.09 -10.96 19.30
CA THR A 343 7.95 -9.82 19.67
C THR A 343 8.61 -9.24 18.44
N THR A 344 8.58 -7.93 18.29
CA THR A 344 9.29 -7.23 17.22
C THR A 344 9.97 -5.99 17.78
N TRP A 345 11.28 -5.90 17.58
CA TRP A 345 12.03 -4.68 17.72
C TRP A 345 12.17 -4.07 16.34
N ASN A 346 11.91 -2.78 16.21
CA ASN A 346 12.14 -2.04 14.98
C ASN A 346 13.15 -0.94 15.25
N MET A 347 14.07 -0.75 14.32
CA MET A 347 14.95 0.40 14.25
C MET A 347 14.80 1.01 12.87
N GLY A 348 14.73 2.31 12.78
CA GLY A 348 14.62 3.02 11.52
C GLY A 348 15.44 4.29 11.52
N PHE A 349 15.93 4.61 10.34
CA PHE A 349 16.61 5.85 10.04
C PHE A 349 15.98 6.43 8.78
N ARG A 350 15.74 7.73 8.80
CA ARG A 350 15.32 8.48 7.63
C ARG A 350 16.09 9.78 7.56
N THR A 351 16.49 10.16 6.37
CA THR A 351 16.96 11.50 6.07
C THR A 351 16.34 11.96 4.77
N ASN A 352 16.03 13.24 4.69
CA ASN A 352 15.51 13.84 3.47
C ASN A 352 16.06 15.25 3.34
N GLN A 353 16.31 15.68 2.11
CA GLN A 353 16.75 17.03 1.80
C GLN A 353 16.05 17.51 0.53
N GLY A 354 15.53 18.72 0.55
CA GLY A 354 14.94 19.38 -0.60
C GLY A 354 15.50 20.78 -0.78
N ASN A 355 15.58 21.19 -2.03
CA ASN A 355 15.83 22.56 -2.45
C ASN A 355 14.67 23.00 -3.35
N ASN A 356 14.26 24.24 -3.21
CA ASN A 356 13.28 24.89 -4.07
C ASN A 356 13.78 26.27 -4.42
N SER A 357 14.12 26.47 -5.68
CA SER A 357 14.49 27.77 -6.23
C SER A 357 13.35 28.26 -7.11
N GLY A 358 12.93 29.50 -6.91
CA GLY A 358 11.83 30.12 -7.62
C GLY A 358 12.21 31.46 -8.21
N VAL A 359 11.63 31.77 -9.35
CA VAL A 359 11.65 33.09 -9.96
C VAL A 359 10.21 33.53 -10.17
N GLU A 360 9.92 34.80 -9.89
CA GLU A 360 8.60 35.40 -10.08
C GLU A 360 8.74 36.72 -10.83
N ASP A 361 7.90 36.90 -11.85
CA ASP A 361 7.64 38.16 -12.53
C ASP A 361 6.20 38.58 -12.26
N VAL A 362 5.97 39.81 -11.80
CA VAL A 362 4.63 40.37 -11.59
C VAL A 362 4.53 41.73 -12.25
N VAL A 363 3.45 41.95 -12.98
CA VAL A 363 3.05 43.25 -13.53
C VAL A 363 1.71 43.62 -12.94
N ASN A 364 1.69 44.69 -12.16
CA ASN A 364 0.48 45.31 -11.63
C ASN A 364 0.23 46.65 -12.31
N LEU A 365 -0.99 46.84 -12.79
CA LEU A 365 -1.49 48.10 -13.32
C LEU A 365 -2.79 48.44 -12.61
N GLU A 366 -2.85 49.60 -12.00
CA GLU A 366 -4.06 50.11 -11.36
C GLU A 366 -4.52 51.38 -12.07
N SER A 367 -5.74 51.39 -12.58
CA SER A 367 -6.38 52.58 -13.13
C SER A 367 -7.50 53.04 -12.22
N TRP A 368 -7.64 54.35 -12.08
CA TRP A 368 -8.68 54.97 -11.27
C TRP A 368 -9.65 55.74 -12.15
N SER A 369 -10.91 55.83 -11.75
CA SER A 369 -11.93 56.67 -12.41
C SER A 369 -11.61 58.18 -12.37
N THR A 370 -10.59 58.57 -11.60
CA THR A 370 -10.01 59.92 -11.55
C THR A 370 -8.91 60.15 -12.60
N ASP A 371 -8.73 59.21 -13.53
CA ASP A 371 -7.64 59.14 -14.50
C ASP A 371 -6.24 58.95 -13.88
N ALA A 372 -6.15 58.73 -12.56
CA ALA A 372 -4.88 58.34 -11.92
C ALA A 372 -4.49 56.92 -12.36
N ILE A 373 -3.20 56.74 -12.66
CA ILE A 373 -2.63 55.45 -13.01
C ILE A 373 -1.49 55.15 -12.03
N GLY A 374 -1.54 53.97 -11.44
CA GLY A 374 -0.51 53.41 -10.58
C GLY A 374 -0.13 52.01 -11.04
N GLY A 375 0.88 51.43 -10.41
CA GLY A 375 1.29 50.07 -10.73
C GLY A 375 2.67 49.76 -10.20
N PHE A 376 3.19 48.60 -10.59
CA PHE A 376 4.59 48.24 -10.45
C PHE A 376 4.92 47.03 -11.31
N THR A 377 6.20 46.87 -11.63
CA THR A 377 6.76 45.59 -12.04
C THR A 377 7.60 45.04 -10.90
N ARG A 378 7.50 43.75 -10.62
CA ARG A 378 8.28 43.07 -9.59
C ARG A 378 8.95 41.85 -10.16
N PHE A 379 10.25 41.75 -9.95
CA PHE A 379 11.03 40.55 -10.13
C PHE A 379 11.37 39.98 -8.75
N GLY A 380 11.17 38.68 -8.55
CA GLY A 380 11.43 37.97 -7.32
C GLY A 380 12.30 36.75 -7.56
N MET A 381 13.24 36.50 -6.65
CA MET A 381 13.97 35.25 -6.58
C MET A 381 13.83 34.68 -5.18
N SER A 382 13.46 33.41 -5.08
CA SER A 382 13.35 32.68 -3.81
C SER A 382 14.26 31.46 -3.85
N ASN A 383 14.91 31.14 -2.74
CA ASN A 383 15.58 29.86 -2.55
C ASN A 383 15.24 29.33 -1.16
N SER A 384 14.83 28.07 -1.06
CA SER A 384 14.58 27.42 0.21
C SER A 384 15.20 26.04 0.23
N GLU A 385 15.99 25.77 1.26
CA GLU A 385 16.57 24.47 1.53
C GLU A 385 15.96 23.89 2.80
N ASN A 386 15.54 22.64 2.74
CA ASN A 386 15.09 21.90 3.91
C ASN A 386 15.88 20.60 4.03
N SER A 387 16.16 20.22 5.26
CA SER A 387 16.73 18.92 5.59
C SER A 387 16.11 18.39 6.86
N SER A 388 15.97 17.07 6.92
CA SER A 388 15.42 16.38 8.08
C SER A 388 16.15 15.07 8.30
N MET A 389 16.32 14.71 9.56
CA MET A 389 16.83 13.43 9.99
C MET A 389 15.93 12.89 11.09
N ASP A 390 15.54 11.63 10.97
CA ASP A 390 14.75 10.91 11.95
C ASP A 390 15.46 9.61 12.33
N LEU A 391 15.51 9.33 13.63
CA LEU A 391 15.87 8.04 14.19
C LEU A 391 14.69 7.53 14.97
N ASP A 392 14.36 6.26 14.77
CA ASP A 392 13.22 5.63 15.40
C ASP A 392 13.58 4.27 15.98
N LEU A 393 13.07 4.02 17.18
CA LEU A 393 13.18 2.76 17.89
C LEU A 393 11.77 2.34 18.30
N GLY A 394 11.38 1.13 17.95
CA GLY A 394 10.08 0.57 18.25
C GLY A 394 10.20 -0.78 18.92
N TYR A 395 9.25 -1.07 19.80
CA TYR A 395 9.06 -2.38 20.40
C TYR A 395 7.58 -2.73 20.37
N GLU A 396 7.28 -3.93 19.89
CA GLU A 396 5.95 -4.52 19.91
C GLU A 396 6.01 -5.90 20.56
N HIS A 397 5.06 -6.18 21.45
CA HIS A 397 4.85 -7.50 22.02
C HIS A 397 3.37 -7.89 22.07
N LYS A 398 3.04 -9.07 21.55
CA LYS A 398 1.67 -9.62 21.53
C LYS A 398 1.47 -10.63 22.67
N TYR A 399 0.58 -10.30 23.60
CA TYR A 399 0.19 -11.18 24.71
C TYR A 399 -0.93 -12.17 24.34
N GLY A 400 -1.47 -12.10 23.12
CA GLY A 400 -2.52 -12.96 22.58
C GLY A 400 -3.10 -12.36 21.30
N GLU A 401 -4.30 -12.77 20.89
CA GLU A 401 -4.95 -12.23 19.68
C GLU A 401 -5.44 -10.77 19.85
N ARG A 402 -5.71 -10.34 21.09
CA ARG A 402 -6.34 -9.02 21.36
C ARG A 402 -5.48 -8.02 22.13
N HIS A 403 -4.38 -8.46 22.72
CA HIS A 403 -3.55 -7.60 23.58
C HIS A 403 -2.15 -7.42 22.98
N VAL A 404 -1.81 -6.17 22.67
CA VAL A 404 -0.53 -5.78 22.10
C VAL A 404 0.03 -4.62 22.92
N LEU A 405 1.26 -4.78 23.42
CA LEU A 405 2.05 -3.68 23.96
C LEU A 405 2.90 -3.11 22.84
N GLN A 406 2.81 -1.79 22.63
CA GLN A 406 3.66 -1.06 21.71
C GLN A 406 4.31 0.08 22.47
N SER A 407 5.61 0.24 22.30
CA SER A 407 6.37 1.40 22.76
C SER A 407 7.27 1.88 21.63
N PHE A 408 7.46 3.19 21.52
CA PHE A 408 8.36 3.77 20.54
C PHE A 408 9.11 4.94 21.17
N ALA A 409 10.31 5.19 20.66
CA ALA A 409 11.09 6.38 20.92
C ALA A 409 11.52 6.93 19.57
N ARG A 410 11.49 8.26 19.42
CA ARG A 410 11.91 8.93 18.20
C ARG A 410 12.79 10.12 18.53
N TRP A 411 13.80 10.31 17.72
CA TRP A 411 14.52 11.57 17.62
C TRP A 411 14.33 12.15 16.23
N SER A 412 14.11 13.45 16.14
CA SER A 412 13.89 14.17 14.89
C SER A 412 14.70 15.47 14.94
N GLN A 413 15.44 15.76 13.88
CA GLN A 413 16.11 17.04 13.69
C GLN A 413 15.71 17.57 12.33
N ARG A 414 15.46 18.89 12.24
CA ARG A 414 15.15 19.54 10.98
C ARG A 414 15.82 20.89 10.91
N ASN A 415 16.25 21.24 9.70
CA ASN A 415 16.73 22.55 9.36
C ASN A 415 15.96 23.02 8.14
N ASN A 416 15.54 24.27 8.16
CA ASN A 416 14.95 24.94 7.02
C ASN A 416 15.62 26.30 6.92
N THR A 417 16.07 26.66 5.73
CA THR A 417 16.60 27.98 5.43
C THR A 417 15.86 28.48 4.20
N SER A 418 15.49 29.75 4.21
CA SER A 418 14.79 30.38 3.09
C SER A 418 15.31 31.79 2.91
N SER A 419 15.52 32.17 1.67
CA SER A 419 15.94 33.50 1.29
C SER A 419 15.11 33.98 0.11
N ASP A 420 14.55 35.17 0.23
CA ASP A 420 13.81 35.82 -0.83
C ASP A 420 14.46 37.17 -1.15
N SER A 421 14.57 37.48 -2.43
CA SER A 421 15.07 38.75 -2.95
C SER A 421 14.03 39.32 -3.92
N LEU A 422 13.63 40.56 -3.69
CA LEU A 422 12.57 41.23 -4.46
C LEU A 422 13.09 42.56 -4.98
N TRP A 423 12.89 42.79 -6.28
CA TRP A 423 13.16 44.04 -6.97
C TRP A 423 11.86 44.56 -7.54
N GLN A 424 11.51 45.80 -7.21
CA GLN A 424 10.24 46.40 -7.61
C GLN A 424 10.48 47.77 -8.21
N ASP A 425 10.00 47.96 -9.44
CA ASP A 425 10.02 49.23 -10.15
C ASP A 425 8.62 49.84 -10.16
N LEU A 426 8.54 51.12 -9.79
CA LEU A 426 7.30 51.90 -9.84
C LEU A 426 7.18 52.58 -11.21
N PRO A 427 5.97 52.72 -11.77
CA PRO A 427 5.74 53.35 -13.06
C PRO A 427 5.79 54.88 -12.91
N ASN A 428 6.94 55.46 -12.57
CA ASN A 428 7.25 56.84 -12.95
C ASN A 428 8.75 57.17 -12.86
N ALA A 429 9.32 57.69 -13.95
CA ALA A 429 10.70 58.19 -14.03
C ALA A 429 10.89 59.60 -13.44
N ALA A 430 9.86 60.17 -12.78
CA ALA A 430 9.88 61.52 -12.22
C ALA A 430 10.29 61.57 -10.73
N LEU A 431 10.54 60.42 -10.10
CA LEU A 431 11.15 60.31 -8.78
C LEU A 431 12.38 59.43 -8.93
N ASP A 432 13.52 59.95 -8.49
CA ASP A 432 14.86 59.36 -8.53
C ASP A 432 14.84 57.81 -8.42
N PRO A 433 15.47 57.05 -9.33
CA PRO A 433 15.58 55.59 -9.26
C PRO A 433 16.55 55.15 -8.14
N GLY A 434 16.31 55.66 -6.93
CA GLY A 434 16.95 55.24 -5.70
C GLY A 434 16.46 53.85 -5.35
N TYR A 435 17.16 52.84 -5.89
CA TYR A 435 17.37 51.50 -5.34
C TYR A 435 16.73 51.32 -3.95
N LEU A 436 15.48 50.86 -3.90
CA LEU A 436 14.95 50.20 -2.72
C LEU A 436 15.15 48.70 -2.90
N SER A 437 16.41 48.26 -2.75
CA SER A 437 16.71 46.84 -2.54
C SER A 437 16.24 46.46 -1.15
N ASN A 438 14.97 46.05 -1.01
CA ASN A 438 14.47 45.53 0.25
C ASN A 438 14.81 44.04 0.31
N ALA A 439 16.03 43.71 0.75
CA ALA A 439 16.43 42.34 1.05
C ALA A 439 15.83 41.96 2.41
N ASN A 440 14.65 41.33 2.39
CA ASN A 440 14.11 40.66 3.58
C ASN A 440 14.78 39.29 3.72
N LEU A 441 15.91 39.25 4.44
CA LEU A 441 16.51 38.00 4.90
C LEU A 441 15.71 37.49 6.10
N ASN A 442 14.88 36.47 5.89
CA ASN A 442 14.11 35.83 6.95
C ASN A 442 14.73 34.45 7.25
N ASP A 443 15.71 34.43 8.17
CA ASP A 443 16.48 33.23 8.52
C ASP A 443 15.79 32.52 9.70
N GLY A 444 14.97 31.50 9.42
CA GLY A 444 14.12 30.82 10.41
C GLY A 444 14.53 29.36 10.66
N GLY A 445 15.32 29.10 11.69
CA GLY A 445 15.62 27.74 12.16
C GLY A 445 14.69 27.28 13.30
N ASN A 446 13.94 26.19 13.12
CA ASN A 446 13.07 25.60 14.14
C ASN A 446 13.55 24.21 14.57
N TRP A 447 13.80 24.04 15.88
CA TRP A 447 14.16 22.75 16.50
C TRP A 447 12.95 22.19 17.27
N ASN A 448 12.52 20.97 16.96
CA ASN A 448 11.46 20.27 17.69
C ASN A 448 11.95 18.88 18.11
N ALA A 449 11.96 18.61 19.42
CA ALA A 449 12.19 17.29 19.99
C ALA A 449 10.90 16.81 20.68
N THR A 450 10.44 15.61 20.36
CA THR A 450 9.28 14.96 21.00
C THR A 450 9.77 13.63 21.55
N LEU A 451 9.66 13.44 22.88
CA LEU A 451 10.07 12.23 23.59
C LEU A 451 8.96 11.20 23.65
#